data_AF-A0A948TEQ3-F1
#
_entry.id   AF-A0A948TEQ3-F1
#
_cell.length_a   1.000
_cell.length_b   1.000
_cell.length_c   1.000
_cell.angle_alpha   90.00
_cell.angle_beta   90.00
_cell.angle_gamma   90.00
#
_symmetry.space_group_name_H-M   'P 1'
#
loop_
_entity.id
_entity.type
_entity.pdbx_description
1 polymer ?
#
loop_
_entity_poly.entity_id
_entity_poly.type
_entity_poly.pdbx_seq_one_letter_code
_entity_poly.pdbx_strand_id
1 'polypeptide(L)'
;MGLNFSLLTTVAAEIVVGERGFAQEVKPATQCIPLHANQSIPTYIASNQCFELQGNNQITGNIVIDGKLFIKAGRSATMMSQSSITLQKGGELTVRGQLEIGAFATLVLNEATFTCQGLISALNGAQILATGNNDIRNIGRLLLEEGSTMHIGGQGTFRSTGRLVLEQATAMIAGTTAFTNGGIISLQQGSRLILGQKANMNNIGRLQSEPDCVFALQGQSYLTNNRGFQFTGTLSLADGAILQNEAPLRMHPESYFDLSQSSQILNHHTIEVGGKSLMQNSARVLNDGVFAIKKTGTVRLSQGSLLLNTGTFRNEGGVLTTETQHNFKNEHIVSGRYSRDQGH
;
A
#
# COMPACT_ATOMS: atom_id res chain seq x y z
N MET A 1 -5.26 24.45 68.02
CA MET A 1 -4.15 23.50 67.74
C MET A 1 -4.75 22.29 67.06
N GLY A 2 -4.41 22.09 65.79
CA GLY A 2 -4.89 20.98 64.96
C GLY A 2 -4.22 21.11 63.60
N LEU A 3 -3.08 20.45 63.45
CA LEU A 3 -2.20 20.50 62.28
C LEU A 3 -2.74 19.59 61.15
N ASN A 4 -2.50 20.08 59.93
CA ASN A 4 -2.68 19.50 58.60
C ASN A 4 -2.23 18.04 58.43
N PHE A 5 -2.77 17.38 57.39
CA PHE A 5 -1.95 16.86 56.28
C PHE A 5 -2.77 16.81 54.98
N SER A 6 -2.36 17.59 53.97
CA SER A 6 -2.79 17.45 52.57
C SER A 6 -1.82 16.52 51.84
N LEU A 7 -2.35 15.56 51.08
CA LEU A 7 -1.56 14.74 50.16
C LEU A 7 -1.28 15.54 48.89
N LEU A 8 -0.03 15.95 48.72
CA LEU A 8 0.56 16.29 47.42
C LEU A 8 1.06 14.99 46.78
N THR A 9 0.44 14.58 45.68
CA THR A 9 0.98 13.54 44.78
C THR A 9 2.05 14.16 43.89
N THR A 10 3.31 13.91 44.23
CA THR A 10 4.48 14.20 43.40
C THR A 10 4.60 13.15 42.29
N VAL A 11 4.60 13.57 41.02
CA VAL A 11 4.92 12.69 39.89
C VAL A 11 6.43 12.47 39.89
N ALA A 12 6.86 11.24 40.15
CA ALA A 12 8.27 10.86 40.10
C ALA A 12 8.71 10.75 38.63
N ALA A 13 9.75 11.50 38.27
CA ALA A 13 10.48 11.29 37.02
C ALA A 13 11.37 10.06 37.19
N GLU A 14 11.19 9.04 36.34
CA GLU A 14 12.13 7.92 36.24
C GLU A 14 13.44 8.41 35.61
N ILE A 15 14.52 8.37 36.39
CA ILE A 15 15.88 8.60 35.91
C ILE A 15 16.42 7.25 35.44
N VAL A 16 16.60 7.09 34.13
CA VAL A 16 17.37 5.97 33.56
C VAL A 16 18.84 6.39 33.52
N VAL A 17 19.66 5.83 34.40
CA VAL A 17 21.11 6.06 34.43
C VAL A 17 21.80 5.12 33.45
N GLY A 18 22.29 5.65 32.33
CA GLY A 18 23.19 4.94 31.42
C GLY A 18 24.64 4.99 31.89
N GLU A 19 25.39 3.90 31.71
CA GLU A 19 26.83 3.82 31.95
C GLU A 19 27.61 4.70 30.96
N ARG A 20 27.67 5.99 31.26
CA ARG A 20 28.65 7.04 30.86
C ARG A 20 27.95 8.37 31.13
N GLY A 21 28.40 9.08 32.16
CA GLY A 21 27.76 10.25 32.77
C GLY A 21 27.58 11.48 31.88
N PHE A 22 26.69 11.39 30.88
CA PHE A 22 26.01 12.53 30.31
C PHE A 22 24.54 12.42 30.68
N ALA A 23 24.07 13.30 31.55
CA ALA A 23 22.64 13.51 31.74
C ALA A 23 22.07 13.95 30.38
N GLN A 24 21.43 13.02 29.66
CA GLN A 24 20.51 13.41 28.60
C GLN A 24 19.36 14.11 29.29
N GLU A 25 19.30 15.42 29.10
CA GLU A 25 18.14 16.22 29.42
C GLU A 25 16.98 15.64 28.59
N VAL A 26 16.16 14.80 29.23
CA VAL A 26 14.91 14.34 28.67
C VAL A 26 14.04 15.59 28.56
N LYS A 27 14.08 16.24 27.38
CA LYS A 27 13.18 17.34 27.08
C LYS A 27 11.76 16.85 27.42
N PRO A 28 11.03 17.54 28.31
CA PRO A 28 9.66 17.15 28.60
C PRO A 28 8.91 17.08 27.28
N ALA A 29 8.18 15.99 27.05
CA ALA A 29 7.38 15.82 25.84
C ALA A 29 6.56 17.09 25.64
N THR A 30 6.82 17.82 24.55
CA THR A 30 6.15 19.09 24.26
C THR A 30 4.64 18.84 24.32
N GLN A 31 4.00 19.33 25.39
CA GLN A 31 2.59 19.13 25.60
C GLN A 31 1.85 19.92 24.52
N CYS A 32 1.08 19.22 23.70
CA CYS A 32 0.40 19.83 22.56
C CYS A 32 -0.71 20.77 23.03
N ILE A 33 -0.81 21.93 22.39
CA ILE A 33 -1.85 22.92 22.68
C ILE A 33 -3.18 22.38 22.13
N PRO A 34 -4.21 22.19 22.97
CA PRO A 34 -5.50 21.72 22.49
C PRO A 34 -6.20 22.80 21.68
N LEU A 35 -6.73 22.43 20.52
CA LEU A 35 -7.59 23.28 19.68
C LEU A 35 -9.02 22.71 19.68
N HIS A 36 -9.92 23.40 20.36
CA HIS A 36 -11.34 23.08 20.43
C HIS A 36 -12.08 23.41 19.12
N ALA A 37 -13.32 22.94 19.02
CA ALA A 37 -14.18 23.23 17.89
C ALA A 37 -14.23 24.74 17.60
N ASN A 38 -14.24 25.11 16.33
CA ASN A 38 -14.27 26.49 15.82
C ASN A 38 -13.04 27.36 16.14
N GLN A 39 -12.03 26.85 16.86
CA GLN A 39 -10.77 27.57 16.99
C GLN A 39 -10.00 27.48 15.67
N SER A 40 -9.46 28.63 15.23
CA SER A 40 -8.63 28.71 14.04
C SER A 40 -7.39 27.88 14.22
N ILE A 41 -7.15 26.95 13.28
CA ILE A 41 -5.89 26.23 13.22
C ILE A 41 -4.84 27.18 12.65
N PRO A 42 -3.66 27.32 13.27
CA PRO A 42 -2.59 28.13 12.71
C PRO A 42 -2.26 27.71 11.28
N THR A 43 -2.10 28.67 10.38
CA THR A 43 -1.71 28.42 8.99
C THR A 43 -0.26 27.93 8.87
N TYR A 44 0.55 28.15 9.90
CA TYR A 44 1.91 27.63 10.01
C TYR A 44 2.15 27.09 11.43
N ILE A 45 2.62 25.84 11.52
CA ILE A 45 3.00 25.17 12.76
C ILE A 45 4.52 24.97 12.72
N ALA A 46 5.27 25.78 13.47
CA ALA A 46 6.72 25.73 13.51
C ALA A 46 7.24 24.42 14.15
N SER A 47 8.49 24.06 13.89
CA SER A 47 9.12 22.80 14.32
C SER A 47 9.08 22.52 15.84
N ASN A 48 8.99 23.56 16.68
CA ASN A 48 8.87 23.45 18.14
C ASN A 48 7.42 23.52 18.65
N GLN A 49 6.44 23.68 17.77
CA GLN A 49 5.03 23.77 18.12
C GLN A 49 4.32 22.43 17.97
N CYS A 50 3.36 22.19 18.86
CA CYS A 50 2.46 21.05 18.76
C CYS A 50 1.02 21.48 19.03
N PHE A 51 0.10 21.03 18.18
CA PHE A 51 -1.34 21.25 18.35
C PHE A 51 -2.12 19.93 18.33
N GLU A 52 -3.18 19.84 19.13
CA GLU A 52 -4.09 18.69 19.17
C GLU A 52 -5.54 19.13 18.93
N LEU A 53 -6.10 18.76 17.77
CA LEU A 53 -7.49 19.01 17.42
C LEU A 53 -8.43 18.17 18.29
N GLN A 54 -9.33 18.85 19.00
CA GLN A 54 -10.25 18.25 19.97
C GLN A 54 -11.63 17.89 19.36
N GLY A 55 -11.86 18.16 18.08
CA GLY A 55 -13.02 17.68 17.33
C GLY A 55 -13.82 18.76 16.63
N ASN A 56 -14.43 18.39 15.50
CA ASN A 56 -15.19 19.26 14.61
C ASN A 56 -14.39 20.49 14.11
N ASN A 57 -13.07 20.35 14.04
CA ASN A 57 -12.20 21.39 13.50
C ASN A 57 -12.29 21.36 11.96
N GLN A 58 -12.48 22.53 11.36
CA GLN A 58 -12.50 22.72 9.91
C GLN A 58 -11.19 23.37 9.45
N ILE A 59 -10.58 22.79 8.42
CA ILE A 59 -9.39 23.30 7.76
C ILE A 59 -9.87 23.95 6.47
N THR A 60 -10.00 25.28 6.48
CA THR A 60 -10.60 26.05 5.37
C THR A 60 -9.58 26.63 4.40
N GLY A 61 -8.29 26.45 4.66
CA GLY A 61 -7.21 27.03 3.87
C GLY A 61 -5.95 26.18 3.92
N ASN A 62 -4.83 26.79 3.57
CA ASN A 62 -3.56 26.09 3.47
C ASN A 62 -2.83 26.14 4.82
N ILE A 63 -2.53 24.96 5.35
CA ILE A 63 -1.76 24.78 6.58
C ILE A 63 -0.41 24.18 6.22
N VAL A 64 0.67 24.77 6.72
CA VAL A 64 2.03 24.26 6.61
C VAL A 64 2.50 23.77 7.98
N ILE A 65 3.05 22.57 8.04
CA ILE A 65 3.41 21.88 9.27
C ILE A 65 4.88 21.48 9.23
N ASP A 66 5.69 22.18 10.01
CA ASP A 66 7.08 21.85 10.30
C ASP A 66 7.20 21.18 11.69
N GLY A 67 6.23 21.46 12.57
CA GLY A 67 6.08 20.86 13.90
C GLY A 67 5.13 19.68 13.89
N LYS A 68 4.18 19.66 14.82
CA LYS A 68 3.27 18.52 15.02
C LYS A 68 1.81 18.92 15.06
N LEU A 69 0.98 18.16 14.35
CA LEU A 69 -0.47 18.25 14.43
C LEU A 69 -1.07 16.87 14.72
N PHE A 70 -1.92 16.82 15.75
CA PHE A 70 -2.63 15.62 16.13
C PHE A 70 -4.14 15.81 15.96
N ILE A 71 -4.83 14.77 15.49
CA ILE A 71 -6.28 14.65 15.66
C ILE A 71 -6.52 13.65 16.79
N LYS A 72 -7.21 14.10 17.83
CA LYS A 72 -7.45 13.29 19.03
C LYS A 72 -8.31 12.07 18.73
N ALA A 73 -8.07 10.98 19.47
CA ALA A 73 -8.88 9.77 19.38
C ALA A 73 -10.36 10.07 19.66
N GLY A 74 -11.26 9.46 18.88
CA GLY A 74 -12.71 9.68 18.97
C GLY A 74 -13.19 11.07 18.51
N ARG A 75 -12.33 11.88 17.89
CA ARG A 75 -12.65 13.22 17.38
C ARG A 75 -12.46 13.30 15.88
N SER A 76 -13.16 14.22 15.23
CA SER A 76 -13.10 14.43 13.78
C SER A 76 -12.46 15.78 13.43
N ALA A 77 -11.83 15.85 12.27
CA ALA A 77 -11.51 17.10 11.58
C ALA A 77 -11.82 16.95 10.08
N THR A 78 -12.13 18.07 9.42
CA THR A 78 -12.49 18.09 8.00
C THR A 78 -11.64 19.11 7.27
N MET A 79 -11.00 18.68 6.19
CA MET A 79 -10.42 19.57 5.18
C MET A 79 -11.52 19.99 4.22
N MET A 80 -11.78 21.28 4.15
CA MET A 80 -12.77 21.83 3.22
C MET A 80 -12.28 21.71 1.78
N SER A 81 -13.19 21.84 0.83
CA SER A 81 -12.87 21.79 -0.60
C SER A 81 -11.70 22.71 -0.95
N GLN A 82 -10.76 22.21 -1.75
CA GLN A 82 -9.55 22.93 -2.20
C GLN A 82 -8.60 23.42 -1.09
N SER A 83 -8.81 23.04 0.17
CA SER A 83 -7.85 23.30 1.25
C SER A 83 -6.64 22.37 1.14
N SER A 84 -5.54 22.72 1.83
CA SER A 84 -4.36 21.86 1.86
C SER A 84 -3.73 21.75 3.25
N ILE A 85 -3.19 20.58 3.54
CA ILE A 85 -2.18 20.39 4.58
C ILE A 85 -0.88 20.02 3.89
N THR A 86 0.19 20.76 4.17
CA THR A 86 1.54 20.47 3.68
C THR A 86 2.46 20.18 4.86
N LEU A 87 2.91 18.94 4.98
CA LEU A 87 3.95 18.56 5.93
C LEU A 87 5.31 18.83 5.28
N GLN A 88 6.08 19.74 5.86
CA GLN A 88 7.46 20.00 5.44
C GLN A 88 8.41 19.02 6.13
N LYS A 89 9.70 19.16 5.80
CA LYS A 89 10.77 18.34 6.34
C LYS A 89 10.73 18.31 7.87
N GLY A 90 10.53 17.12 8.43
CA GLY A 90 10.42 16.90 9.89
C GLY A 90 9.04 17.16 10.50
N GLY A 91 8.08 17.65 9.71
CA GLY A 91 6.69 17.82 10.12
C GLY A 91 5.99 16.49 10.38
N GLU A 92 5.05 16.50 11.33
CA GLU A 92 4.30 15.32 11.76
C GLU A 92 2.79 15.58 11.75
N LEU A 93 2.03 14.69 11.09
CA LEU A 93 0.59 14.59 11.23
C LEU A 93 0.19 13.21 11.73
N THR A 94 -0.49 13.16 12.88
CA THR A 94 -0.99 11.92 13.46
C THR A 94 -2.50 11.96 13.67
N VAL A 95 -3.22 11.13 12.94
CA VAL A 95 -4.69 11.02 12.98
C VAL A 95 -5.10 9.84 13.86
N ARG A 96 -5.47 10.11 15.11
CA ARG A 96 -5.98 9.08 16.05
C ARG A 96 -7.50 8.95 16.03
N GLY A 97 -8.17 10.04 15.67
CA GLY A 97 -9.61 10.07 15.42
C GLY A 97 -9.91 9.91 13.93
N GLN A 98 -10.68 10.85 13.37
CA GLN A 98 -11.05 10.86 11.96
C GLN A 98 -10.56 12.14 11.28
N LEU A 99 -9.99 11.99 10.09
CA LEU A 99 -9.76 13.09 9.15
C LEU A 99 -10.55 12.82 7.87
N GLU A 100 -11.42 13.75 7.51
CA GLU A 100 -12.05 13.78 6.20
C GLU A 100 -11.29 14.76 5.31
N ILE A 101 -10.75 14.27 4.20
CA ILE A 101 -10.12 15.07 3.16
C ILE A 101 -11.19 15.35 2.11
N GLY A 102 -11.78 16.55 2.18
CA GLY A 102 -12.89 16.95 1.31
C GLY A 102 -12.50 17.07 -0.16
N ALA A 103 -13.51 17.34 -0.99
CA ALA A 103 -13.38 17.36 -2.45
C ALA A 103 -12.20 18.23 -2.93
N PHE A 104 -11.33 17.66 -3.77
CA PHE A 104 -10.15 18.34 -4.32
C PHE A 104 -9.19 18.95 -3.28
N ALA A 105 -9.31 18.59 -2.00
CA ALA A 105 -8.37 18.99 -0.97
C ALA A 105 -7.11 18.11 -1.05
N THR A 106 -5.97 18.67 -0.65
CA THR A 106 -4.67 18.03 -0.85
C THR A 106 -3.89 17.90 0.45
N LEU A 107 -3.49 16.67 0.76
CA LEU A 107 -2.49 16.36 1.79
C LEU A 107 -1.13 16.13 1.11
N VAL A 108 -0.16 16.99 1.36
CA VAL A 108 1.20 16.91 0.82
C VAL A 108 2.19 16.54 1.91
N LEU A 109 3.08 15.60 1.63
CA LEU A 109 4.16 15.17 2.50
C LEU A 109 5.51 15.36 1.79
N ASN A 110 6.38 16.15 2.41
CA ASN A 110 7.72 16.42 1.91
C ASN A 110 8.76 16.11 2.99
N GLU A 111 9.38 14.93 2.92
CA GLU A 111 10.33 14.44 3.94
C GLU A 111 9.74 14.46 5.37
N ALA A 112 8.50 13.99 5.50
CA ALA A 112 7.67 14.12 6.70
C ALA A 112 7.21 12.77 7.28
N THR A 113 6.64 12.81 8.48
CA THR A 113 5.99 11.66 9.12
C THR A 113 4.47 11.81 9.11
N PHE A 114 3.78 10.76 8.67
CA PHE A 114 2.32 10.71 8.69
C PHE A 114 1.83 9.39 9.24
N THR A 115 0.96 9.47 10.25
CA THR A 115 0.43 8.30 10.94
C THR A 115 -1.09 8.34 10.99
N CYS A 116 -1.74 7.37 10.33
CA CYS A 116 -3.16 7.09 10.47
C CYS A 116 -3.38 5.96 11.49
N GLN A 117 -3.90 6.29 12.67
CA GLN A 117 -4.31 5.33 13.69
C GLN A 117 -5.83 5.11 13.72
N GLY A 118 -6.61 6.14 13.39
CA GLY A 118 -8.07 6.06 13.31
C GLY A 118 -8.57 5.90 11.88
N LEU A 119 -9.32 6.87 11.37
CA LEU A 119 -9.87 6.85 10.01
C LEU A 119 -9.40 8.08 9.22
N ILE A 120 -9.00 7.84 7.97
CA ILE A 120 -8.88 8.89 6.97
C ILE A 120 -9.75 8.50 5.78
N SER A 121 -10.66 9.39 5.39
CA SER A 121 -11.44 9.27 4.15
C SER A 121 -11.04 10.42 3.24
N ALA A 122 -10.63 10.09 2.02
CA ALA A 122 -10.36 11.04 0.95
C ALA A 122 -11.49 10.97 -0.08
N LEU A 123 -12.15 12.11 -0.30
CA LEU A 123 -13.40 12.21 -1.04
C LEU A 123 -13.22 12.96 -2.36
N ASN A 124 -14.00 12.58 -3.37
CA ASN A 124 -14.32 13.39 -4.56
C ASN A 124 -13.10 14.12 -5.15
N GLY A 125 -12.13 13.36 -5.63
CA GLY A 125 -10.93 13.95 -6.24
C GLY A 125 -9.88 14.48 -5.27
N ALA A 126 -10.03 14.25 -3.95
CA ALA A 126 -9.00 14.53 -2.96
C ALA A 126 -7.66 13.84 -3.29
N GLN A 127 -6.55 14.45 -2.87
CA GLN A 127 -5.21 14.03 -3.22
C GLN A 127 -4.33 13.83 -1.99
N ILE A 128 -3.60 12.72 -1.94
CA ILE A 128 -2.52 12.47 -0.99
C ILE A 128 -1.22 12.34 -1.78
N LEU A 129 -0.30 13.28 -1.61
CA LEU A 129 0.94 13.38 -2.36
C LEU A 129 2.11 13.27 -1.40
N ALA A 130 3.02 12.33 -1.63
CA ALA A 130 4.24 12.20 -0.84
C ALA A 130 5.46 12.18 -1.76
N THR A 131 6.42 13.06 -1.50
CA THR A 131 7.69 13.16 -2.24
C THR A 131 8.88 13.15 -1.27
N GLY A 132 9.98 12.54 -1.68
CA GLY A 132 11.19 12.46 -0.87
C GLY A 132 11.19 11.29 0.11
N ASN A 133 11.81 11.47 1.28
CA ASN A 133 11.97 10.44 2.30
C ASN A 133 10.89 10.56 3.38
N ASN A 134 9.69 10.04 3.10
CA ASN A 134 8.56 10.09 4.04
C ASN A 134 8.44 8.80 4.86
N ASP A 135 7.91 8.91 6.07
CA ASP A 135 7.55 7.77 6.94
C ASP A 135 6.03 7.73 7.15
N ILE A 136 5.37 6.90 6.35
CA ILE A 136 3.91 6.78 6.28
C ILE A 136 3.50 5.50 7.01
N ARG A 137 2.68 5.63 8.04
CA ARG A 137 2.13 4.52 8.84
C ARG A 137 0.61 4.51 8.77
N ASN A 138 0.01 3.47 8.20
CA ASN A 138 -1.42 3.20 8.27
C ASN A 138 -1.69 2.03 9.21
N ILE A 139 -2.12 2.33 10.42
CA ILE A 139 -2.47 1.39 11.47
C ILE A 139 -4.01 1.23 11.56
N GLY A 140 -4.74 2.31 11.26
CA GLY A 140 -6.20 2.36 11.26
C GLY A 140 -6.82 2.00 9.91
N ARG A 141 -7.68 2.87 9.38
CA ARG A 141 -8.28 2.75 8.04
C ARG A 141 -7.94 3.98 7.21
N LEU A 142 -7.34 3.75 6.05
CA LEU A 142 -7.17 4.73 4.99
C LEU A 142 -8.12 4.35 3.85
N LEU A 143 -9.10 5.20 3.58
CA LEU A 143 -10.13 5.03 2.56
C LEU A 143 -9.96 6.13 1.51
N LEU A 144 -9.83 5.73 0.24
CA LEU A 144 -9.90 6.63 -0.90
C LEU A 144 -11.15 6.30 -1.69
N GLU A 145 -12.00 7.31 -1.87
CA GLU A 145 -13.28 7.21 -2.58
C GLU A 145 -13.16 7.80 -4.00
N GLU A 146 -14.31 7.98 -4.64
CA GLU A 146 -14.41 8.27 -6.07
C GLU A 146 -13.49 9.41 -6.53
N GLY A 147 -12.67 9.11 -7.53
CA GLY A 147 -11.76 10.06 -8.17
C GLY A 147 -10.56 10.46 -7.31
N SER A 148 -10.50 10.07 -6.03
CA SER A 148 -9.37 10.39 -5.17
C SER A 148 -8.09 9.67 -5.59
N THR A 149 -6.96 10.34 -5.34
CA THR A 149 -5.64 9.84 -5.73
C THR A 149 -4.68 9.83 -4.56
N MET A 150 -3.84 8.80 -4.49
CA MET A 150 -2.67 8.76 -3.61
C MET A 150 -1.43 8.49 -4.45
N HIS A 151 -0.45 9.38 -4.40
CA HIS A 151 0.84 9.22 -5.05
C HIS A 151 1.94 9.28 -4.01
N ILE A 152 2.63 8.16 -3.79
CA ILE A 152 3.76 8.09 -2.85
C ILE A 152 5.01 7.80 -3.67
N GLY A 153 5.86 8.81 -3.85
CA GLY A 153 7.12 8.74 -4.58
C GLY A 153 8.34 9.07 -3.71
N GLY A 154 9.52 8.64 -4.15
CA GLY A 154 10.79 8.97 -3.51
C GLY A 154 11.54 7.76 -2.94
N GLN A 155 12.01 7.87 -1.70
CA GLN A 155 12.92 6.92 -1.04
C GLN A 155 12.41 6.50 0.36
N GLY A 156 11.14 6.79 0.65
CA GLY A 156 10.55 6.63 1.99
C GLY A 156 10.06 5.22 2.31
N THR A 157 9.31 5.12 3.41
CA THR A 157 8.62 3.90 3.82
C THR A 157 7.13 4.12 3.91
N PHE A 158 6.35 3.18 3.41
CA PHE A 158 4.92 3.09 3.65
C PHE A 158 4.63 1.75 4.34
N ARG A 159 4.11 1.78 5.56
CA ARG A 159 3.72 0.57 6.29
C ARG A 159 2.23 0.61 6.55
N SER A 160 1.50 -0.36 6.01
CA SER A 160 0.07 -0.53 6.26
C SER A 160 -0.18 -1.81 7.04
N THR A 161 -0.42 -1.71 8.34
CA THR A 161 -0.87 -2.82 9.19
C THR A 161 -2.38 -2.82 9.41
N GLY A 162 -3.03 -1.68 9.13
CA GLY A 162 -4.47 -1.51 9.13
C GLY A 162 -5.14 -1.86 7.80
N ARG A 163 -6.21 -1.14 7.47
CA ARG A 163 -6.96 -1.30 6.20
C ARG A 163 -6.63 -0.18 5.25
N LEU A 164 -6.27 -0.52 4.01
CA LEU A 164 -6.24 0.40 2.87
C LEU A 164 -7.36 -0.01 1.92
N VAL A 165 -8.31 0.90 1.67
CA VAL A 165 -9.47 0.64 0.82
C VAL A 165 -9.48 1.68 -0.29
N LEU A 166 -9.57 1.22 -1.53
CA LEU A 166 -9.72 2.06 -2.72
C LEU A 166 -11.07 1.74 -3.35
N GLU A 167 -11.94 2.75 -3.48
CA GLU A 167 -13.27 2.65 -4.10
C GLU A 167 -13.33 3.68 -5.24
N GLN A 168 -13.30 3.21 -6.50
CA GLN A 168 -13.20 4.12 -7.68
C GLN A 168 -12.01 5.10 -7.59
N ALA A 169 -10.95 4.71 -6.88
CA ALA A 169 -9.78 5.53 -6.59
C ALA A 169 -8.49 4.97 -7.21
N THR A 170 -7.45 5.79 -7.30
CA THR A 170 -6.13 5.36 -7.80
C THR A 170 -5.04 5.61 -6.75
N ALA A 171 -4.28 4.58 -6.42
CA ALA A 171 -3.06 4.67 -5.63
C ALA A 171 -1.85 4.28 -6.47
N MET A 172 -0.82 5.11 -6.49
CA MET A 172 0.48 4.83 -7.10
C MET A 172 1.58 4.93 -6.06
N ILE A 173 2.33 3.85 -5.91
CA ILE A 173 3.56 3.82 -5.12
C ILE A 173 4.73 3.75 -6.11
N ALA A 174 5.65 4.70 -6.03
CA ALA A 174 6.70 4.91 -7.00
C ALA A 174 8.04 5.25 -6.33
N GLY A 175 9.09 5.34 -7.16
CA GLY A 175 10.47 5.48 -6.69
C GLY A 175 10.92 4.22 -5.95
N THR A 176 11.93 4.31 -5.10
CA THR A 176 12.39 3.16 -4.32
C THR A 176 11.71 3.09 -2.95
N THR A 177 10.47 3.59 -2.86
CA THR A 177 9.68 3.52 -1.63
C THR A 177 9.54 2.06 -1.18
N ALA A 178 9.87 1.79 0.08
CA ALA A 178 9.67 0.49 0.69
C ALA A 178 8.24 0.39 1.24
N PHE A 179 7.38 -0.37 0.56
CA PHE A 179 6.00 -0.58 0.93
C PHE A 179 5.81 -1.94 1.61
N THR A 180 5.38 -1.95 2.88
CA THR A 180 5.00 -3.18 3.58
C THR A 180 3.49 -3.20 3.81
N ASN A 181 2.82 -4.22 3.29
CA ASN A 181 1.45 -4.53 3.67
C ASN A 181 1.43 -5.66 4.71
N GLY A 182 1.08 -5.34 5.95
CA GLY A 182 0.78 -6.31 7.01
C GLY A 182 -0.69 -6.43 7.35
N GLY A 183 -1.56 -5.61 6.76
CA GLY A 183 -2.99 -5.56 7.04
C GLY A 183 -3.83 -6.08 5.88
N ILE A 184 -4.84 -5.29 5.48
CA ILE A 184 -5.74 -5.61 4.38
C ILE A 184 -5.69 -4.48 3.36
N ILE A 185 -5.39 -4.80 2.11
CA ILE A 185 -5.60 -3.92 0.96
C ILE A 185 -6.82 -4.44 0.19
N SER A 186 -7.81 -3.58 -0.03
CA SER A 186 -9.02 -3.88 -0.81
C SER A 186 -9.16 -2.93 -1.98
N LEU A 187 -9.18 -3.49 -3.18
CA LEU A 187 -9.50 -2.77 -4.42
C LEU A 187 -10.96 -3.04 -4.76
N GLN A 188 -11.75 -1.98 -4.83
CA GLN A 188 -13.19 -2.07 -5.07
C GLN A 188 -13.61 -1.15 -6.22
N GLN A 189 -14.73 -1.48 -6.86
CA GLN A 189 -15.40 -0.61 -7.83
C GLN A 189 -14.43 -0.01 -8.88
N GLY A 190 -13.69 -0.82 -9.63
CA GLY A 190 -12.79 -0.32 -10.68
C GLY A 190 -11.55 0.46 -10.20
N SER A 191 -11.23 0.42 -8.91
CA SER A 191 -10.04 1.07 -8.35
C SER A 191 -8.73 0.47 -8.86
N ARG A 192 -7.64 1.23 -8.69
CA ARG A 192 -6.32 0.90 -9.23
C ARG A 192 -5.24 1.07 -8.17
N LEU A 193 -4.41 0.04 -8.00
CA LEU A 193 -3.15 0.12 -7.25
C LEU A 193 -1.99 -0.15 -8.20
N ILE A 194 -1.01 0.74 -8.23
CA ILE A 194 0.12 0.69 -9.15
C ILE A 194 1.42 0.76 -8.35
N LEU A 195 2.30 -0.22 -8.53
CA LEU A 195 3.70 -0.16 -8.13
C LEU A 195 4.52 0.24 -9.36
N GLY A 196 5.17 1.39 -9.33
CA GLY A 196 5.91 1.94 -10.46
C GLY A 196 7.35 2.28 -10.12
N GLN A 197 8.18 2.52 -11.13
CA GLN A 197 9.48 3.19 -11.01
C GLN A 197 10.36 2.65 -9.86
N LYS A 198 10.62 1.33 -9.84
CA LYS A 198 11.45 0.63 -8.84
C LYS A 198 10.85 0.53 -7.43
N ALA A 199 9.54 0.70 -7.29
CA ALA A 199 8.86 0.50 -6.01
C ALA A 199 9.02 -0.94 -5.54
N ASN A 200 9.25 -1.12 -4.24
CA ASN A 200 9.40 -2.43 -3.64
C ASN A 200 8.25 -2.67 -2.65
N MET A 201 7.45 -3.69 -2.89
CA MET A 201 6.38 -4.11 -2.00
C MET A 201 6.70 -5.46 -1.36
N ASN A 202 6.59 -5.52 -0.03
CA ASN A 202 6.53 -6.78 0.72
C ASN A 202 5.09 -6.98 1.23
N ASN A 203 4.38 -7.95 0.65
CA ASN A 203 3.04 -8.31 1.07
C ASN A 203 3.08 -9.49 2.05
N ILE A 204 2.85 -9.21 3.34
CA ILE A 204 2.66 -10.22 4.40
C ILE A 204 1.20 -10.24 4.90
N GLY A 205 0.37 -9.32 4.41
CA GLY A 205 -1.06 -9.17 4.72
C GLY A 205 -1.98 -9.78 3.67
N ARG A 206 -3.25 -9.39 3.67
CA ARG A 206 -4.22 -9.77 2.63
C ARG A 206 -4.26 -8.69 1.55
N LEU A 207 -4.30 -9.14 0.30
CA LEU A 207 -4.58 -8.32 -0.87
C LEU A 207 -5.78 -8.95 -1.58
N GLN A 208 -6.82 -8.16 -1.80
CA GLN A 208 -8.07 -8.60 -2.43
C GLN A 208 -8.61 -7.54 -3.37
N SER A 209 -9.37 -7.97 -4.37
CA SER A 209 -9.92 -7.10 -5.38
C SER A 209 -11.25 -7.62 -5.94
N GLU A 210 -12.09 -6.68 -6.36
CA GLU A 210 -13.33 -6.90 -7.11
C GLU A 210 -13.08 -6.95 -8.62
N PRO A 211 -14.07 -7.39 -9.43
CA PRO A 211 -14.03 -7.20 -10.87
C PRO A 211 -13.67 -5.75 -11.27
N ASP A 212 -13.10 -5.60 -12.46
CA ASP A 212 -12.67 -4.33 -13.07
C ASP A 212 -11.56 -3.56 -12.34
N CYS A 213 -11.16 -4.00 -11.15
CA CYS A 213 -10.02 -3.42 -10.43
C CYS A 213 -8.69 -3.78 -11.10
N VAL A 214 -7.69 -2.93 -10.95
CA VAL A 214 -6.34 -3.16 -11.51
C VAL A 214 -5.30 -3.15 -10.41
N PHE A 215 -4.50 -4.22 -10.35
CA PHE A 215 -3.22 -4.21 -9.63
C PHE A 215 -2.09 -4.32 -10.65
N ALA A 216 -1.24 -3.30 -10.74
CA ALA A 216 -0.18 -3.23 -11.74
C ALA A 216 1.20 -3.07 -11.12
N LEU A 217 2.18 -3.78 -11.68
CA LEU A 217 3.60 -3.59 -11.41
C LEU A 217 4.27 -3.17 -12.72
N GLN A 218 4.98 -2.05 -12.69
CA GLN A 218 5.67 -1.51 -13.86
C GLN A 218 6.99 -0.83 -13.46
N GLY A 219 7.81 -0.50 -14.47
CA GLY A 219 9.06 0.24 -14.32
C GLY A 219 10.03 -0.39 -13.33
N GLN A 220 10.35 -1.67 -13.51
CA GLN A 220 11.28 -2.44 -12.65
C GLN A 220 10.87 -2.49 -11.18
N SER A 221 9.58 -2.39 -10.88
CA SER A 221 9.07 -2.60 -9.52
C SER A 221 9.17 -4.07 -9.10
N TYR A 222 9.17 -4.30 -7.80
CA TYR A 222 9.32 -5.62 -7.19
C TYR A 222 8.22 -5.87 -6.17
N LEU A 223 7.59 -7.04 -6.23
CA LEU A 223 6.65 -7.53 -5.22
C LEU A 223 7.12 -8.87 -4.68
N THR A 224 7.31 -8.97 -3.37
CA THR A 224 7.34 -10.27 -2.67
C THR A 224 5.97 -10.53 -2.07
N ASN A 225 5.32 -11.61 -2.50
CA ASN A 225 4.04 -12.06 -1.97
C ASN A 225 4.23 -13.21 -0.99
N ASN A 226 4.17 -12.92 0.32
CA ASN A 226 4.36 -13.87 1.42
C ASN A 226 3.05 -14.38 2.04
N ARG A 227 1.90 -13.95 1.51
CA ARG A 227 0.60 -14.38 2.01
C ARG A 227 -0.40 -14.59 0.88
N GLY A 228 -1.43 -15.39 1.15
CA GLY A 228 -2.46 -15.73 0.18
C GLY A 228 -3.00 -14.49 -0.53
N PHE A 229 -2.84 -14.46 -1.84
CA PHE A 229 -3.31 -13.41 -2.73
C PHE A 229 -4.41 -13.99 -3.60
N GLN A 230 -5.65 -13.55 -3.38
CA GLN A 230 -6.79 -13.91 -4.21
C GLN A 230 -7.25 -12.67 -4.95
N PHE A 231 -7.32 -12.75 -6.27
CA PHE A 231 -7.51 -11.59 -7.11
C PHE A 231 -8.61 -11.80 -8.15
N THR A 232 -9.51 -10.84 -8.22
CA THR A 232 -10.53 -10.63 -9.27
C THR A 232 -10.21 -9.31 -10.00
N GLY A 233 -10.43 -9.22 -11.31
CA GLY A 233 -10.04 -8.03 -12.10
C GLY A 233 -8.77 -8.23 -12.93
N THR A 234 -7.93 -7.20 -13.11
CA THR A 234 -6.65 -7.26 -13.86
C THR A 234 -5.39 -7.19 -13.00
N LEU A 235 -4.55 -8.22 -13.05
CA LEU A 235 -3.17 -8.18 -12.55
C LEU A 235 -2.24 -7.97 -13.75
N SER A 236 -1.40 -6.94 -13.73
CA SER A 236 -0.51 -6.62 -14.86
C SER A 236 0.93 -6.45 -14.39
N LEU A 237 1.87 -7.09 -15.08
CA LEU A 237 3.31 -6.89 -14.89
C LEU A 237 3.92 -6.46 -16.22
N ALA A 238 4.70 -5.39 -16.18
CA ALA A 238 5.26 -4.73 -17.35
C ALA A 238 6.65 -4.15 -17.04
N ASP A 239 7.37 -3.72 -18.08
CA ASP A 239 8.64 -2.99 -17.99
C ASP A 239 9.65 -3.57 -16.99
N GLY A 240 9.92 -4.88 -17.10
CA GLY A 240 10.88 -5.58 -16.24
C GLY A 240 10.46 -5.71 -14.78
N ALA A 241 9.19 -5.49 -14.44
CA ALA A 241 8.67 -5.73 -13.10
C ALA A 241 8.77 -7.20 -12.70
N ILE A 242 8.94 -7.45 -11.40
CA ILE A 242 9.14 -8.79 -10.85
C ILE A 242 8.12 -9.05 -9.75
N LEU A 243 7.45 -10.21 -9.82
CA LEU A 243 6.65 -10.76 -8.74
C LEU A 243 7.29 -12.06 -8.25
N GLN A 244 7.75 -12.06 -7.01
CA GLN A 244 8.18 -13.25 -6.29
C GLN A 244 7.03 -13.78 -5.45
N ASN A 245 6.57 -14.99 -5.74
CA ASN A 245 5.43 -15.61 -5.10
C ASN A 245 5.86 -16.71 -4.13
N GLU A 246 5.66 -16.45 -2.84
CA GLU A 246 5.99 -17.34 -1.71
C GLU A 246 4.73 -17.91 -1.03
N ALA A 247 3.54 -17.60 -1.55
CA ALA A 247 2.26 -18.03 -0.99
C ALA A 247 1.25 -18.36 -2.10
N PRO A 248 0.07 -18.92 -1.78
CA PRO A 248 -0.96 -19.18 -2.79
C PRO A 248 -1.41 -17.88 -3.49
N LEU A 249 -1.24 -17.83 -4.81
CA LEU A 249 -1.81 -16.83 -5.71
C LEU A 249 -2.94 -17.48 -6.51
N ARG A 250 -4.17 -17.00 -6.31
CA ARG A 250 -5.37 -17.56 -6.92
C ARG A 250 -6.09 -16.53 -7.76
N MET A 251 -6.24 -16.82 -9.03
CA MET A 251 -7.01 -16.01 -9.96
C MET A 251 -8.44 -16.55 -10.07
N HIS A 252 -9.42 -15.65 -9.97
CA HIS A 252 -10.82 -15.97 -10.26
C HIS A 252 -11.04 -16.21 -11.78
N PRO A 253 -12.12 -16.91 -12.20
CA PRO A 253 -12.45 -17.07 -13.62
C PRO A 253 -12.62 -15.80 -14.43
N GLU A 254 -13.04 -14.72 -13.77
CA GLU A 254 -13.23 -13.40 -14.39
C GLU A 254 -11.95 -12.57 -14.44
N SER A 255 -10.85 -13.08 -13.89
CA SER A 255 -9.59 -12.35 -13.80
C SER A 255 -8.83 -12.36 -15.13
N TYR A 256 -8.09 -11.28 -15.35
CA TYR A 256 -7.10 -11.14 -16.41
C TYR A 256 -5.70 -10.98 -15.82
N PHE A 257 -4.74 -11.71 -16.34
CA PHE A 257 -3.34 -11.63 -15.93
C PHE A 257 -2.45 -11.35 -17.13
N ASP A 258 -1.90 -10.13 -17.19
CA ASP A 258 -1.02 -9.69 -18.26
C ASP A 258 0.44 -9.67 -17.80
N LEU A 259 1.28 -10.34 -18.58
CA LEU A 259 2.71 -10.43 -18.37
C LEU A 259 3.38 -10.00 -19.67
N SER A 260 3.99 -8.82 -19.64
CA SER A 260 4.57 -8.22 -20.84
C SER A 260 5.91 -7.53 -20.57
N GLN A 261 6.57 -7.08 -21.64
CA GLN A 261 7.75 -6.21 -21.58
C GLN A 261 8.85 -6.70 -20.63
N SER A 262 9.30 -7.93 -20.81
CA SER A 262 10.35 -8.56 -20.00
C SER A 262 10.06 -8.67 -18.49
N SER A 263 8.80 -8.56 -18.08
CA SER A 263 8.39 -8.82 -16.70
C SER A 263 8.62 -10.29 -16.31
N GLN A 264 8.72 -10.53 -15.00
CA GLN A 264 9.07 -11.84 -14.48
C GLN A 264 8.17 -12.26 -13.30
N ILE A 265 7.83 -13.54 -13.27
CA ILE A 265 7.33 -14.21 -12.07
C ILE A 265 8.35 -15.23 -11.62
N LEU A 266 8.71 -15.17 -10.35
CA LEU A 266 9.44 -16.20 -9.63
C LEU A 266 8.44 -16.92 -8.73
N ASN A 267 7.97 -18.09 -9.15
CA ASN A 267 6.97 -18.82 -8.38
C ASN A 267 7.61 -19.95 -7.58
N HIS A 268 7.69 -19.75 -6.26
CA HIS A 268 8.16 -20.75 -5.30
C HIS A 268 7.00 -21.42 -4.54
N HIS A 269 5.76 -20.99 -4.78
CA HIS A 269 4.56 -21.59 -4.21
C HIS A 269 3.52 -21.88 -5.30
N THR A 270 2.24 -21.60 -5.07
CA THR A 270 1.13 -22.07 -5.91
C THR A 270 0.55 -20.90 -6.67
N ILE A 271 0.51 -21.00 -7.99
CA ILE A 271 -0.29 -20.14 -8.87
C ILE A 271 -1.43 -20.98 -9.42
N GLU A 272 -2.66 -20.54 -9.19
CA GLU A 272 -3.87 -21.12 -9.77
C GLU A 272 -4.50 -20.12 -10.75
N VAL A 273 -4.44 -20.44 -12.04
CA VAL A 273 -5.02 -19.64 -13.11
C VAL A 273 -6.45 -20.10 -13.36
N GLY A 274 -7.41 -19.36 -12.80
CA GLY A 274 -8.84 -19.55 -13.07
C GLY A 274 -9.35 -18.79 -14.29
N GLY A 275 -8.76 -17.63 -14.60
CA GLY A 275 -9.19 -16.73 -15.67
C GLY A 275 -8.26 -16.73 -16.88
N LYS A 276 -8.17 -15.58 -17.55
CA LYS A 276 -7.33 -15.40 -18.74
C LYS A 276 -5.94 -14.93 -18.33
N SER A 277 -4.89 -15.55 -18.87
CA SER A 277 -3.51 -15.13 -18.71
C SER A 277 -2.85 -15.00 -20.08
N LEU A 278 -2.22 -13.86 -20.32
CA LEU A 278 -1.45 -13.57 -21.53
C LEU A 278 0.00 -13.29 -21.12
N MET A 279 0.93 -14.04 -21.71
CA MET A 279 2.36 -13.86 -21.54
C MET A 279 2.97 -13.53 -22.90
N GLN A 280 3.63 -12.38 -22.99
CA GLN A 280 4.09 -11.83 -24.27
C GLN A 280 5.34 -10.96 -24.10
N ASN A 281 5.92 -10.52 -25.21
CA ASN A 281 7.02 -9.56 -25.24
C ASN A 281 8.17 -9.92 -24.28
N SER A 282 8.68 -11.14 -24.42
CA SER A 282 9.78 -11.69 -23.61
C SER A 282 9.51 -11.82 -22.11
N ALA A 283 8.25 -11.77 -21.67
CA ALA A 283 7.89 -12.04 -20.28
C ALA A 283 8.26 -13.47 -19.86
N ARG A 284 8.62 -13.65 -18.59
CA ARG A 284 9.12 -14.92 -18.07
C ARG A 284 8.38 -15.37 -16.82
N VAL A 285 8.11 -16.66 -16.74
CA VAL A 285 7.64 -17.34 -15.54
C VAL A 285 8.60 -18.46 -15.23
N LEU A 286 9.25 -18.38 -14.08
CA LEU A 286 10.06 -19.45 -13.52
C LEU A 286 9.22 -20.12 -12.43
N ASN A 287 8.79 -21.35 -12.68
CA ASN A 287 7.95 -22.10 -11.76
C ASN A 287 8.74 -23.20 -11.06
N ASP A 288 9.17 -22.95 -9.83
CA ASP A 288 9.74 -23.94 -8.92
C ASP A 288 8.67 -24.59 -8.01
N GLY A 289 7.52 -23.92 -7.85
CA GLY A 289 6.40 -24.42 -7.04
C GLY A 289 5.36 -25.19 -7.87
N VAL A 290 4.09 -24.81 -7.70
CA VAL A 290 2.96 -25.36 -8.46
C VAL A 290 2.41 -24.28 -9.39
N PHE A 291 2.30 -24.60 -10.68
CA PHE A 291 1.52 -23.82 -11.64
C PHE A 291 0.32 -24.65 -12.12
N ALA A 292 -0.89 -24.22 -11.79
CA ALA A 292 -2.12 -24.94 -12.12
C ALA A 292 -3.04 -24.10 -13.00
N ILE A 293 -3.43 -24.64 -14.16
CA ILE A 293 -4.47 -24.09 -15.01
C ILE A 293 -5.79 -24.80 -14.68
N LYS A 294 -6.76 -24.06 -14.15
CA LYS A 294 -8.06 -24.59 -13.77
C LYS A 294 -8.97 -24.75 -15.00
N LYS A 295 -10.08 -25.46 -14.86
CA LYS A 295 -11.05 -25.75 -15.95
C LYS A 295 -11.51 -24.52 -16.73
N THR A 296 -11.65 -23.37 -16.07
CA THR A 296 -12.05 -22.10 -16.68
C THR A 296 -10.86 -21.27 -17.19
N GLY A 297 -9.64 -21.67 -16.84
CA GLY A 297 -8.43 -20.93 -17.08
C GLY A 297 -7.90 -21.09 -18.50
N THR A 298 -7.38 -20.00 -19.04
CA THR A 298 -6.69 -19.99 -20.33
C THR A 298 -5.35 -19.29 -20.18
N VAL A 299 -4.26 -19.93 -20.59
CA VAL A 299 -2.92 -19.34 -20.61
C VAL A 299 -2.44 -19.29 -22.05
N ARG A 300 -2.05 -18.12 -22.53
CA ARG A 300 -1.44 -17.92 -23.85
C ARG A 300 -0.01 -17.43 -23.70
N LEU A 301 0.93 -18.13 -24.32
CA LEU A 301 2.33 -17.76 -24.41
C LEU A 301 2.65 -17.36 -25.87
N SER A 302 3.10 -16.15 -26.08
CA SER A 302 3.46 -15.61 -27.40
C SER A 302 4.67 -14.68 -27.34
N GLN A 303 5.16 -14.22 -28.51
CA GLN A 303 6.12 -13.13 -28.66
C GLN A 303 7.37 -13.29 -27.77
N GLY A 304 8.00 -14.47 -27.85
CA GLY A 304 9.22 -14.78 -27.11
C GLY A 304 9.07 -14.94 -25.59
N SER A 305 7.84 -14.97 -25.06
CA SER A 305 7.62 -15.30 -23.64
C SER A 305 8.08 -16.71 -23.30
N LEU A 306 8.41 -16.96 -22.04
CA LEU A 306 8.88 -18.26 -21.57
C LEU A 306 8.25 -18.62 -20.24
N LEU A 307 7.57 -19.77 -20.20
CA LEU A 307 7.23 -20.47 -18.98
C LEU A 307 8.20 -21.64 -18.82
N LEU A 308 9.12 -21.53 -17.86
CA LEU A 308 10.05 -22.59 -17.46
C LEU A 308 9.49 -23.27 -16.21
N ASN A 309 9.08 -24.53 -16.34
CA ASN A 309 8.62 -25.35 -15.24
C ASN A 309 9.72 -26.27 -14.72
N THR A 310 10.19 -25.99 -13.51
CA THR A 310 11.12 -26.80 -12.70
C THR A 310 10.42 -27.44 -11.50
N GLY A 311 9.18 -27.04 -11.19
CA GLY A 311 8.31 -27.62 -10.18
C GLY A 311 7.22 -28.51 -10.76
N THR A 312 6.00 -28.37 -10.26
CA THR A 312 4.82 -29.10 -10.73
C THR A 312 3.95 -28.24 -11.64
N PHE A 313 3.69 -28.75 -12.84
CA PHE A 313 2.68 -28.19 -13.74
C PHE A 313 1.40 -29.04 -13.72
N ARG A 314 0.25 -28.39 -13.55
CA ARG A 314 -1.08 -29.02 -13.55
C ARG A 314 -2.00 -28.39 -14.58
N ASN A 315 -2.54 -29.21 -15.48
CA ASN A 315 -3.69 -28.80 -16.29
C ASN A 315 -4.94 -29.57 -15.84
N GLU A 316 -5.81 -28.87 -15.10
CA GLU A 316 -7.04 -29.40 -14.51
C GLU A 316 -8.26 -29.17 -15.43
N GLY A 317 -8.03 -29.21 -16.76
CA GLY A 317 -9.05 -29.08 -17.80
C GLY A 317 -9.17 -27.69 -18.42
N GLY A 318 -8.19 -26.82 -18.21
CA GLY A 318 -8.08 -25.53 -18.88
C GLY A 318 -7.31 -25.60 -20.19
N VAL A 319 -7.00 -24.43 -20.75
CA VAL A 319 -6.32 -24.30 -22.05
C VAL A 319 -4.95 -23.68 -21.87
N LEU A 320 -3.92 -24.34 -22.41
CA LEU A 320 -2.60 -23.75 -22.63
C LEU A 320 -2.38 -23.62 -24.14
N THR A 321 -2.05 -22.42 -24.61
CA THR A 321 -1.71 -22.16 -26.01
C THR A 321 -0.32 -21.56 -26.07
N THR A 322 0.55 -22.13 -26.91
CA THR A 322 1.91 -21.65 -27.14
C THR A 322 2.08 -21.30 -28.62
N GLU A 323 2.66 -20.14 -28.93
CA GLU A 323 2.98 -19.78 -30.31
C GLU A 323 4.09 -20.67 -30.90
N THR A 324 5.05 -21.06 -30.07
CA THR A 324 6.14 -21.96 -30.42
C THR A 324 6.41 -22.94 -29.27
N GLN A 325 6.98 -24.10 -29.58
CA GLN A 325 7.40 -25.08 -28.56
C GLN A 325 8.44 -24.51 -27.58
N HIS A 326 9.16 -23.45 -27.94
CA HIS A 326 10.14 -22.83 -27.06
C HIS A 326 9.50 -21.96 -25.97
N ASN A 327 8.21 -21.60 -26.09
CA ASN A 327 7.55 -20.78 -25.10
C ASN A 327 7.23 -21.54 -23.79
N PHE A 328 7.12 -22.86 -23.84
CA PHE A 328 6.92 -23.69 -22.65
C PHE A 328 8.02 -24.75 -22.56
N LYS A 329 8.82 -24.67 -21.50
CA LYS A 329 9.84 -25.67 -21.19
C LYS A 329 9.48 -26.35 -19.88
N ASN A 330 9.40 -27.66 -19.92
CA ASN A 330 9.05 -28.46 -18.76
C ASN A 330 10.17 -29.44 -18.45
N GLU A 331 10.81 -29.26 -17.29
CA GLU A 331 11.90 -30.10 -16.80
C GLU A 331 11.45 -31.09 -15.72
N HIS A 332 10.21 -30.94 -15.20
CA HIS A 332 9.69 -31.71 -14.07
C HIS A 332 8.24 -32.21 -14.27
N ILE A 333 7.54 -32.51 -13.17
CA ILE A 333 6.29 -33.30 -13.15
C ILE A 333 5.15 -32.56 -13.87
N VAL A 334 4.51 -33.26 -14.81
CA VAL A 334 3.24 -32.87 -15.42
C VAL A 334 2.15 -33.82 -14.94
N SER A 335 1.07 -33.27 -14.37
CA SER A 335 -0.13 -34.05 -14.07
C SER A 335 -1.37 -33.38 -14.68
N GLY A 336 -2.15 -34.14 -15.45
CA GLY A 336 -3.34 -33.65 -16.16
C GLY A 336 -3.47 -34.17 -17.59
N ARG A 337 -4.62 -33.91 -18.22
CA ARG A 337 -4.83 -34.22 -19.65
C ARG A 337 -4.18 -33.10 -20.47
N TYR A 338 -3.22 -33.43 -21.34
CA TYR A 338 -2.70 -32.48 -22.34
C TYR A 338 -3.88 -31.89 -23.13
N SER A 339 -4.07 -30.56 -23.09
CA SER A 339 -4.90 -29.88 -24.08
C SER A 339 -4.08 -29.81 -25.36
N ARG A 340 -4.60 -30.39 -26.43
CA ARG A 340 -3.99 -30.50 -27.76
C ARG A 340 -3.24 -29.23 -28.18
N ASP A 341 -1.99 -29.41 -28.61
CA ASP A 341 -1.33 -28.52 -29.56
C ASP A 341 -2.25 -28.33 -30.78
N GLN A 342 -2.66 -27.09 -31.03
CA GLN A 342 -3.11 -26.67 -32.34
C GLN A 342 -2.23 -25.49 -32.77
N GLY A 343 -1.12 -25.84 -33.42
CA GLY A 343 -0.23 -24.93 -34.13
C GLY A 343 0.55 -25.75 -35.14
N HIS A 344 0.09 -25.73 -36.39
CA HIS A 344 0.88 -26.14 -37.56
C HIS A 344 1.92 -25.10 -37.89
#